data_AF-A0A841JR98-F1
#
_entry.id   AF-A0A841JR98-F1
#
_cell.length_a   1.000
_cell.length_b   1.000
_cell.length_c   1.000
_cell.angle_alpha   90.00
_cell.angle_beta   90.00
_cell.angle_gamma   90.00
#
_symmetry.space_group_name_H-M   'P 1'
#
loop_
_entity.id
_entity.type
_entity.pdbx_description
1 polymer ?
#
loop_
_entity_poly.entity_id
_entity_poly.type
_entity_poly.pdbx_seq_one_letter_code
_entity_poly.pdbx_strand_id
1 'polypeptide(L)'
;MNIFLTIFNFFYEIFFGCSHERLTRPFTLQEQTYKVCLDCGNQVYYSPITMRPLSAREVRRMKAVQASEVRVMAPVSSTPSMIQPNERKSNAA
;
A
#
# COMPACT_ATOMS: atom_id res chain seq x y z
N MET A 1 37.34 -9.34 -14.92
CA MET A 1 36.69 -8.80 -13.69
C MET A 1 35.78 -7.68 -14.13
N ASN A 2 34.50 -7.96 -14.37
CA ASN A 2 33.65 -7.07 -15.14
C ASN A 2 32.72 -6.26 -14.22
N ILE A 3 33.34 -5.52 -13.29
CA ILE A 3 32.63 -4.58 -12.38
C ILE A 3 31.72 -3.63 -13.18
N PHE A 4 32.15 -3.22 -14.37
CA PHE A 4 31.38 -2.34 -15.25
C PHE A 4 30.08 -2.97 -15.76
N LEU A 5 30.07 -4.28 -16.06
CA LEU A 5 28.85 -4.97 -16.53
C LEU A 5 27.81 -5.09 -15.42
N THR A 6 28.24 -5.38 -14.19
CA THR A 6 27.33 -5.43 -13.03
C THR A 6 26.71 -4.08 -12.73
N ILE A 7 27.50 -3.00 -12.82
CA ILE A 7 26.99 -1.64 -12.63
C ILE A 7 26.03 -1.27 -13.75
N PHE A 8 26.38 -1.57 -14.99
CA PHE A 8 25.54 -1.27 -16.15
C PHE A 8 24.20 -2.02 -16.10
N ASN A 9 24.20 -3.31 -15.77
CA ASN A 9 22.96 -4.08 -15.61
C ASN A 9 22.07 -3.53 -14.49
N PHE A 10 22.66 -3.15 -13.36
CA PHE A 10 21.91 -2.55 -12.26
C PHE A 10 21.19 -1.27 -12.70
N PHE A 11 21.87 -0.36 -13.40
CA PHE A 11 21.24 0.84 -13.92
C PHE A 11 20.21 0.53 -15.01
N TYR A 12 20.50 -0.40 -15.92
CA TYR A 12 19.57 -0.78 -16.98
C TYR A 12 18.25 -1.32 -16.42
N GLU A 13 18.29 -2.16 -15.38
CA GLU A 13 17.08 -2.68 -14.73
C GLU A 13 16.26 -1.60 -14.00
N ILE A 14 16.94 -0.58 -13.45
CA ILE A 14 16.27 0.57 -12.82
C ILE A 14 15.51 1.39 -13.88
N PHE A 15 16.09 1.59 -15.06
CA PHE A 15 15.50 2.43 -16.10
C PHE A 15 14.46 1.70 -16.96
N PHE A 16 14.70 0.43 -17.31
CA PHE A 16 13.85 -0.33 -18.24
C PHE A 16 12.91 -1.33 -17.55
N GLY A 17 13.06 -1.53 -16.25
CA GLY A 17 12.26 -2.48 -15.48
C GLY A 17 12.95 -3.84 -15.32
N CYS A 18 12.28 -4.74 -14.61
CA CYS A 18 12.79 -6.08 -14.32
C CYS A 18 12.39 -7.07 -15.42
N SER A 19 13.39 -7.63 -16.11
CA SER A 19 13.21 -8.72 -17.08
C SER A 19 13.52 -10.11 -16.52
N HIS A 20 13.82 -10.21 -15.22
CA HIS A 20 14.11 -11.49 -14.57
C HIS A 20 12.88 -12.39 -14.52
N GLU A 21 13.12 -13.70 -14.69
CA GLU A 21 12.06 -14.72 -14.66
C GLU A 21 11.68 -15.11 -13.22
N ARG A 22 12.58 -14.90 -12.24
CA ARG A 22 12.39 -15.33 -10.85
C ARG A 22 11.58 -14.31 -10.05
N LEU A 23 10.28 -14.37 -10.22
CA LEU A 23 9.31 -13.55 -9.48
C LEU A 23 8.65 -14.37 -8.36
N THR A 24 8.31 -13.71 -7.25
CA THR A 24 7.46 -14.30 -6.20
C THR A 24 6.05 -14.59 -6.74
N ARG A 25 5.29 -15.39 -5.99
CA ARG A 25 3.83 -15.43 -6.17
C ARG A 25 3.24 -14.04 -5.88
N PRO A 26 2.13 -13.66 -6.54
CA PRO A 26 1.43 -12.44 -6.18
C PRO A 26 0.97 -12.51 -4.73
N PHE A 27 1.19 -11.45 -3.98
CA PHE A 27 0.66 -11.29 -2.64
C PHE A 27 0.14 -9.86 -2.45
N THR A 28 -0.73 -9.69 -1.46
CA THR A 28 -1.35 -8.40 -1.14
C THR A 28 -0.83 -7.93 0.21
N LEU A 29 -0.29 -6.72 0.25
CA LEU A 29 0.16 -6.07 1.48
C LEU A 29 -0.27 -4.60 1.44
N GLN A 30 -0.87 -4.11 2.53
CA GLN A 30 -1.36 -2.72 2.61
C GLN A 30 -2.24 -2.34 1.40
N GLU A 31 -3.19 -3.23 1.05
CA GLU A 31 -4.10 -3.09 -0.09
C GLU A 31 -3.45 -3.02 -1.48
N GLN A 32 -2.13 -3.22 -1.57
CA GLN A 32 -1.40 -3.30 -2.82
C GLN A 32 -1.13 -4.76 -3.16
N THR A 33 -1.52 -5.19 -4.37
CA THR A 33 -1.19 -6.52 -4.87
C THR A 33 0.02 -6.43 -5.78
N TYR A 34 1.09 -7.17 -5.48
CA TYR A 34 2.30 -7.13 -6.29
C TYR A 34 3.10 -8.44 -6.26
N LYS A 35 4.03 -8.56 -7.20
CA LYS A 35 5.11 -9.55 -7.20
C LYS A 35 6.43 -8.84 -6.96
N VAL A 36 7.40 -9.56 -6.39
CA VAL A 36 8.76 -9.06 -6.19
C VAL A 36 9.71 -9.94 -6.99
N CYS A 37 10.66 -9.33 -7.69
CA CYS A 37 11.76 -10.07 -8.28
C CYS A 37 12.73 -10.54 -7.19
N LEU A 38 13.07 -11.82 -7.19
CA LEU A 38 14.00 -12.40 -6.22
C LEU A 38 15.47 -12.08 -6.51
N ASP A 39 15.79 -11.67 -7.74
CA ASP A 39 17.15 -11.34 -8.14
C ASP A 39 17.47 -9.83 -7.95
N CYS A 40 16.52 -8.93 -8.25
CA CYS A 40 16.74 -7.47 -8.15
C CYS A 40 15.80 -6.72 -7.20
N GLY A 41 14.81 -7.39 -6.59
CA GLY A 41 13.89 -6.77 -5.63
C GLY A 41 12.82 -5.85 -6.24
N ASN A 42 12.77 -5.71 -7.57
CA ASN A 42 11.81 -4.82 -8.21
C ASN A 42 10.36 -5.31 -8.01
N GLN A 43 9.44 -4.36 -7.80
CA GLN A 43 8.03 -4.65 -7.49
C GLN A 43 7.15 -4.42 -8.71
N VAL A 44 6.46 -5.48 -9.15
CA VAL A 44 5.49 -5.44 -10.24
C VAL A 44 4.09 -5.42 -9.64
N TYR A 45 3.44 -4.26 -9.68
CA TYR A 45 2.10 -4.07 -9.12
C TYR A 45 1.00 -4.58 -10.05
N TYR A 46 -0.08 -5.06 -9.44
CA TYR A 46 -1.24 -5.63 -10.10
C TYR A 46 -2.51 -4.93 -9.65
N SER A 47 -3.50 -4.85 -10.54
CA SER A 47 -4.86 -4.47 -10.18
C SER A 47 -5.45 -5.56 -9.28
N PRO A 48 -5.98 -5.22 -8.09
CA PRO A 48 -6.56 -6.21 -7.18
C PRO A 48 -7.82 -6.88 -7.75
N ILE A 49 -8.51 -6.22 -8.69
CA ILE A 49 -9.75 -6.71 -9.28
C ILE A 49 -9.47 -7.53 -10.54
N THR A 50 -8.71 -6.96 -11.49
CA THR A 50 -8.50 -7.59 -12.81
C THR A 50 -7.26 -8.47 -12.87
N MET A 51 -6.43 -8.49 -11.82
CA MET A 51 -5.16 -9.23 -11.74
C MET A 51 -4.25 -9.00 -12.97
N ARG A 52 -4.36 -7.82 -13.59
CA ARG A 52 -3.45 -7.37 -14.65
C ARG A 52 -2.31 -6.53 -14.07
N PRO A 53 -1.11 -6.55 -14.68
CA PRO A 53 -0.05 -5.62 -14.32
C PRO A 53 -0.50 -4.16 -14.49
N LEU A 54 -0.13 -3.32 -13.54
CA LEU A 54 -0.38 -1.88 -13.59
C LEU A 54 0.77 -1.17 -14.30
N SER A 55 0.43 -0.19 -15.13
CA SER A 55 1.39 0.73 -15.72
C SER A 55 1.97 1.69 -14.67
N ALA A 56 3.14 2.25 -14.93
CA ALA A 56 3.77 3.21 -14.02
C ALA A 56 2.86 4.40 -13.65
N ARG A 57 2.01 4.85 -14.57
CA ARG A 57 1.02 5.92 -14.30
C ARG A 57 -0.06 5.46 -13.33
N GLU A 58 -0.58 4.25 -13.51
CA GLU A 58 -1.60 3.67 -12.61
C GLU A 58 -1.02 3.42 -11.22
N VAL A 59 0.21 2.92 -11.13
CA VAL A 59 0.91 2.74 -9.84
C VAL A 59 1.06 4.07 -9.11
N ARG A 60 1.47 5.15 -9.80
CA ARG A 60 1.57 6.48 -9.19
C ARG A 60 0.23 6.98 -8.68
N ARG A 61 -0.86 6.79 -9.45
CA ARG A 61 -2.22 7.17 -9.01
C ARG A 61 -2.65 6.38 -7.79
N MET A 62 -2.46 5.06 -7.80
CA MET A 62 -2.78 4.17 -6.68
C MET A 62 -2.03 4.57 -5.40
N LYS A 63 -0.71 4.80 -5.51
CA LYS A 63 0.12 5.25 -4.37
C LYS A 63 -0.31 6.61 -3.84
N ALA A 64 -0.71 7.54 -4.73
CA ALA A 64 -1.20 8.86 -4.31
C ALA A 64 -2.52 8.77 -3.54
N VAL A 65 -3.46 7.92 -3.99
CA VAL A 65 -4.73 7.67 -3.28
C VAL A 65 -4.46 7.09 -1.89
N GLN A 66 -3.64 6.04 -1.80
CA GLN A 66 -3.31 5.46 -0.49
C GLN A 66 -2.57 6.42 0.44
N ALA A 67 -1.63 7.22 -0.08
CA ALA A 67 -0.92 8.22 0.72
C ALA A 67 -1.88 9.26 1.31
N SER A 68 -2.96 9.61 0.60
CA SER A 68 -4.00 10.51 1.10
C SER A 68 -4.96 9.86 2.09
N GLU A 69 -5.12 8.53 2.02
CA GLU A 69 -6.00 7.77 2.90
C GLU A 69 -5.35 7.38 4.23
N VAL A 70 -4.05 7.65 4.43
CA VAL A 70 -3.41 7.60 5.74
C VAL A 70 -4.09 8.63 6.65
N ARG A 71 -5.19 8.21 7.26
CA ARG A 71 -5.92 8.96 8.26
C ARG A 71 -4.94 9.20 9.39
N VAL A 72 -4.48 10.44 9.51
CA VAL A 72 -3.86 10.95 10.73
C VAL A 72 -4.91 10.71 11.82
N MET A 73 -4.74 9.65 12.61
CA MET A 73 -5.51 9.46 13.82
C MET A 73 -5.14 10.64 14.70
N ALA A 74 -6.01 11.65 14.73
CA ALA A 74 -5.92 12.69 15.73
C ALA A 74 -5.89 12.00 17.10
N PRO A 75 -5.01 12.40 18.04
CA PRO A 75 -5.03 11.81 19.36
C PRO A 75 -6.42 12.01 19.94
N VAL A 76 -7.09 10.90 20.22
CA VAL A 76 -8.35 10.87 20.95
C VAL A 76 -8.06 11.50 22.30
N SER A 77 -8.40 12.78 22.46
CA SER A 77 -8.53 13.38 23.78
C SER A 77 -9.67 12.65 24.47
N SER A 78 -9.31 11.74 25.37
CA SER A 78 -10.23 11.07 26.27
C SER A 78 -10.86 12.11 27.19
N THR A 79 -11.96 12.72 26.78
CA THR A 79 -12.91 13.34 27.70
C THR A 79 -13.77 12.23 28.28
N PRO A 80 -13.65 11.90 29.58
CA PRO A 80 -14.63 11.02 30.21
C PRO A 80 -15.99 11.73 30.20
N SER A 81 -16.89 11.24 29.34
CA SER A 81 -18.28 11.64 29.33
C SER A 81 -18.95 11.09 30.60
N MET A 82 -19.15 11.97 31.59
CA MET A 82 -19.96 11.70 32.76
C MET A 82 -21.40 11.45 32.32
N ILE A 83 -21.87 10.22 32.52
CA ILE A 83 -23.27 9.82 32.34
C ILE A 83 -24.11 10.60 33.37
N GLN A 84 -24.98 11.50 32.92
CA GLN A 84 -26.02 12.06 33.77
C GLN A 84 -27.21 11.09 33.82
N PRO A 85 -27.70 10.70 35.01
CA PRO A 85 -28.87 9.85 35.15
C PRO A 85 -30.13 10.67 34.84
N ASN A 86 -30.94 10.16 33.92
CA ASN A 86 -32.18 10.78 33.47
C ASN A 86 -33.29 10.53 34.51
N GLU A 87 -33.72 11.58 35.22
CA GLU A 87 -34.90 11.52 36.11
C GLU A 87 -36.17 11.26 35.30
N ARG A 88 -36.72 10.05 35.44
CA ARG A 88 -38.04 9.67 34.92
C ARG A 88 -39.11 10.34 35.80
N LYS A 89 -39.72 11.42 35.32
CA LYS A 89 -41.00 11.92 35.86
C LYS A 89 -42.09 10.88 35.60
N SER A 90 -42.56 10.22 36.64
CA SER A 90 -43.78 9.41 36.63
C SER A 90 -44.99 10.34 36.78
N ASN A 91 -45.70 10.61 35.69
CA ASN A 91 -47.07 11.08 35.77
C ASN A 91 -47.97 9.87 35.44
N ALA A 92 -48.71 9.39 36.44
CA ALA A 92 -49.81 8.47 36.26
C ALA A 92 -50.92 8.83 37.25
N ALA A 93 -52.07 9.21 36.67
CA ALA A 93 -53.46 9.19 37.13
C ALA A 93 -53.79 9.70 38.54
#